data_AF-A0A840R9P4-F1
#
_entry.id   AF-A0A840R9P4-F1
#
_cell.length_a   1.000
_cell.length_b   1.000
_cell.length_c   1.000
_cell.angle_alpha   90.00
_cell.angle_beta   90.00
_cell.angle_gamma   90.00
#
_symmetry.space_group_name_H-M   'P 1'
#
loop_
_entity.id
_entity.type
_entity.pdbx_description
1 polymer ?
#
loop_
_entity_poly.entity_id
_entity_poly.type
_entity_poly.pdbx_seq_one_letter_code
_entity_poly.pdbx_strand_id
1 'polypeptide(L)'
;MKSHKKFTLATDIQVYFCDPYSPWQRGTNENTNRLLRDYLPKGTDLSAHSQQKLNSITRQLKERPRKTLDYETPVDRFNACVTSIRLIPQA
;
A
#
# COMPACT_ATOMS: atom_id res chain seq x y z
N MET A 1 12.69 -8.58 -13.61
CA MET A 1 11.52 -9.27 -13.02
C MET A 1 11.54 -10.77 -13.35
N LYS A 2 12.54 -11.53 -12.88
CA LYS A 2 12.66 -12.98 -13.18
C LYS A 2 12.33 -13.90 -11.99
N SER A 3 12.38 -13.37 -10.77
CA SER A 3 12.28 -14.17 -9.54
C SER A 3 10.88 -14.21 -8.91
N HIS A 4 9.85 -13.63 -9.55
CA HIS A 4 8.49 -13.61 -8.97
C HIS A 4 7.91 -15.02 -8.77
N LYS A 5 8.24 -15.97 -9.66
CA LYS A 5 7.85 -17.39 -9.51
C LYS A 5 8.45 -18.02 -8.25
N LYS A 6 9.72 -17.73 -7.96
CA LYS A 6 10.40 -18.21 -6.74
C LYS A 6 9.80 -17.58 -5.49
N PHE A 7 9.46 -16.30 -5.54
CA PHE A 7 8.78 -15.60 -4.46
C PHE A 7 7.42 -16.24 -4.16
N THR A 8 6.58 -16.42 -5.18
CA THR A 8 5.27 -17.07 -5.03
C THR A 8 5.40 -18.49 -4.46
N LEU A 9 6.37 -19.29 -4.92
CA LEU A 9 6.60 -20.63 -4.35
C LEU A 9 7.00 -20.58 -2.87
N ALA A 10 7.82 -19.61 -2.47
CA ALA A 10 8.34 -19.51 -1.12
C ALA A 10 7.33 -18.93 -0.11
N THR A 11 6.39 -18.09 -0.55
CA THR A 11 5.47 -17.36 0.34
C THR A 11 4.00 -17.68 0.11
N ASP A 12 3.67 -18.46 -0.92
CA ASP A 12 2.31 -18.68 -1.43
C ASP A 12 1.57 -17.38 -1.81
N ILE A 13 2.31 -16.31 -2.10
CA ILE A 13 1.74 -15.00 -2.49
C ILE A 13 1.73 -14.89 -4.01
N GLN A 14 0.53 -14.73 -4.58
CA GLN A 14 0.34 -14.49 -6.00
C GLN A 14 0.88 -13.10 -6.40
N VAL A 15 1.62 -13.05 -7.52
CA VAL A 15 2.20 -11.81 -8.05
C VAL A 15 1.55 -11.46 -9.37
N TYR A 16 1.00 -10.25 -9.46
CA TYR A 16 0.32 -9.73 -10.64
C TYR A 16 1.10 -8.58 -11.27
N PHE A 17 1.00 -8.45 -12.59
CA PHE A 17 1.59 -7.35 -13.35
C PHE A 17 0.50 -6.60 -14.11
N CYS A 18 0.74 -5.31 -14.35
CA CYS A 18 -0.10 -4.51 -15.22
C CYS A 18 0.43 -4.60 -16.65
N ASP A 19 -0.49 -4.50 -17.59
CA ASP A 19 -0.20 -4.41 -19.01
C ASP A 19 0.61 -3.14 -19.33
N PRO A 20 1.52 -3.21 -20.31
CA PRO A 20 2.24 -2.04 -20.79
C PRO A 20 1.28 -0.92 -21.19
N TYR A 21 1.62 0.32 -20.83
CA TYR A 21 0.81 1.52 -21.12
C TYR A 21 -0.59 1.52 -20.49
N SER A 22 -0.85 0.69 -19.47
CA SER A 22 -2.11 0.64 -18.74
C SER A 22 -2.00 1.11 -17.28
N PRO A 23 -1.65 2.39 -17.01
CA PRO A 23 -1.47 2.89 -15.65
C PRO A 23 -2.75 2.82 -14.79
N TRP A 24 -3.94 2.79 -15.39
CA TRP A 24 -5.21 2.67 -14.67
C TRP A 24 -5.35 1.33 -13.92
N GLN A 25 -4.66 0.27 -14.35
CA GLN A 25 -4.63 -1.03 -13.64
C GLN A 25 -3.92 -0.96 -12.28
N ARG A 26 -3.27 0.18 -11.97
CA ARG A 26 -2.65 0.48 -10.68
C ARG A 26 -3.06 1.84 -10.14
N GLY A 27 -4.28 2.28 -10.42
CA GLY A 27 -4.80 3.60 -10.04
C GLY A 27 -4.62 3.95 -8.56
N THR A 28 -4.84 2.97 -7.66
CA THR A 28 -4.64 3.17 -6.21
C THR A 28 -3.18 3.49 -5.86
N ASN A 29 -2.22 2.84 -6.51
CA ASN A 29 -0.80 3.08 -6.28
C ASN A 29 -0.41 4.47 -6.76
N GLU A 30 -0.90 4.88 -7.94
CA GLU A 30 -0.62 6.21 -8.48
C GLU A 30 -1.22 7.33 -7.62
N ASN A 31 -2.43 7.13 -7.10
CA ASN A 31 -3.05 8.06 -6.15
C ASN A 31 -2.24 8.14 -4.84
N THR A 32 -1.81 7.00 -4.30
CA THR A 32 -1.00 6.94 -3.07
C THR A 32 0.37 7.62 -3.26
N ASN A 33 1.02 7.38 -4.40
CA ASN A 33 2.28 8.03 -4.76
C ASN A 33 2.13 9.55 -4.86
N ARG A 34 0.99 10.06 -5.34
CA ARG A 34 0.72 11.51 -5.36
C ARG A 34 0.69 12.09 -3.95
N LEU A 35 0.01 11.43 -3.02
CA LEU A 35 -0.08 11.86 -1.62
C LEU A 35 1.27 11.80 -0.89
N LEU A 36 2.11 10.82 -1.22
CA LEU A 36 3.48 10.74 -0.70
C LEU A 36 4.33 11.94 -1.17
N ARG A 37 4.09 12.46 -2.37
CA ARG A 37 4.83 13.62 -2.92
C ARG A 37 4.55 14.92 -2.19
N ASP A 38 3.47 15.02 -1.42
CA ASP A 38 3.22 16.14 -0.51
C ASP A 38 4.27 16.20 0.62
N TYR A 39 4.89 15.06 0.96
CA TYR A 39 5.89 14.94 2.03
C TYR A 39 7.31 14.73 1.51
N LEU A 40 7.45 13.97 0.43
CA LEU A 40 8.71 13.54 -0.16
C LEU A 40 8.64 13.82 -1.66
N PRO A 41 9.01 15.04 -2.11
CA PRO A 41 9.00 15.42 -3.52
C PRO A 41 9.72 14.39 -4.39
N LYS A 42 9.33 14.29 -5.66
CA LYS A 42 9.92 13.33 -6.59
C LYS A 42 11.45 13.50 -6.64
N GLY A 43 12.19 12.41 -6.47
CA GLY A 43 13.66 12.42 -6.46
C GLY A 43 14.28 12.65 -5.07
N THR A 44 13.47 12.76 -4.01
CA THR A 44 13.97 12.80 -2.63
C THR A 44 14.77 11.54 -2.32
N ASP A 45 16.00 11.71 -1.83
CA ASP A 45 16.81 10.62 -1.30
C ASP A 45 16.24 10.16 0.05
N LEU A 46 15.67 8.96 0.08
CA LEU A 46 15.10 8.39 1.30
C LEU A 46 16.16 8.03 2.34
N SER A 47 17.40 7.78 1.93
CA SER A 47 18.50 7.41 2.85
C SER A 47 18.91 8.57 3.77
N ALA A 48 18.65 9.81 3.35
CA ALA A 48 18.89 11.02 4.13
C ALA A 48 17.84 11.23 5.26
N HIS A 49 16.76 10.44 5.29
CA HIS A 49 15.69 10.56 6.28
C HIS A 49 15.76 9.46 7.34
N SER A 50 15.56 9.85 8.60
CA SER A 50 15.47 8.88 9.68
C SER A 50 14.23 8.00 9.54
N GLN A 51 14.33 6.74 10.00
CA GLN A 51 13.18 5.83 10.04
C GLN A 51 12.01 6.43 10.84
N GLN A 52 12.29 7.20 11.90
CA GLN A 52 11.26 7.90 12.68
C GLN A 52 10.47 8.90 11.82
N LYS A 53 11.16 9.69 10.97
CA LYS A 53 10.50 10.61 10.04
C LYS A 53 9.63 9.86 9.04
N LEU A 54 10.15 8.79 8.43
CA LEU A 54 9.39 7.97 7.47
C LEU A 54 8.16 7.31 8.12
N ASN A 55 8.29 6.84 9.36
CA ASN A 55 7.18 6.29 10.14
C ASN A 55 6.11 7.34 10.42
N SER A 56 6.50 8.58 10.77
CA SER A 56 5.53 9.67 11.01
C SER A 56 4.73 10.04 9.76
N ILE A 57 5.37 10.07 8.57
CA ILE A 57 4.70 10.30 7.29
C ILE A 57 3.72 9.15 7.00
N THR A 58 4.18 7.91 7.20
CA THR A 58 3.35 6.71 7.02
C THR A 58 2.14 6.74 7.93
N ARG A 59 2.30 7.12 9.20
CA ARG A 59 1.21 7.24 10.16
C ARG A 59 0.17 8.25 9.69
N GLN A 60 0.60 9.46 9.31
CA GLN A 60 -0.31 10.49 8.79
C GLN A 60 -1.09 10.01 7.57
N LEU A 61 -0.46 9.28 6.65
CA LEU A 61 -1.14 8.75 5.46
C LEU A 61 -2.13 7.62 5.78
N LYS A 62 -1.83 6.80 6.79
CA LYS A 62 -2.69 5.71 7.28
C LYS A 62 -3.88 6.19 8.08
N GLU A 63 -3.74 7.28 8.82
CA GLU A 63 -4.77 7.90 9.65
C GLU A 63 -5.60 8.94 8.88
N ARG A 64 -5.18 9.32 7.66
CA ARG A 64 -5.91 10.29 6.82
C ARG A 64 -7.20 9.68 6.27
N PRO A 65 -8.39 10.23 6.59
CA PRO A 65 -9.67 9.84 5.99
C PRO A 65 -9.64 9.83 4.47
N ARG A 66 -10.25 8.81 3.84
CA ARG A 66 -10.35 8.72 2.38
C ARG A 66 -11.79 8.76 1.94
N LYS A 67 -12.12 9.67 1.02
CA LYS A 67 -13.46 9.73 0.40
C LYS A 67 -13.86 8.41 -0.28
N THR A 68 -12.91 7.65 -0.82
CA THR A 68 -13.14 6.33 -1.43
C THR A 68 -13.47 5.22 -0.41
N LEU A 69 -13.32 5.50 0.89
CA LEU A 69 -13.60 4.60 1.99
C LEU A 69 -14.69 5.20 2.90
N ASP A 70 -15.61 5.99 2.34
CA ASP A 70 -16.66 6.68 3.10
C ASP A 70 -16.12 7.55 4.26
N TYR A 71 -14.93 8.12 4.05
CA TYR A 71 -14.17 8.89 5.03
C TYR A 71 -13.66 8.12 6.24
N GLU A 72 -13.68 6.78 6.21
CA GLU A 72 -12.90 5.98 7.14
C GLU A 72 -11.39 6.08 6.82
N THR A 73 -10.57 5.81 7.85
CA THR A 73 -9.12 5.78 7.67
C THR A 73 -8.68 4.45 7.04
N PRO A 74 -7.62 4.44 6.23
CA PRO A 74 -7.06 3.20 5.70
C PRO A 74 -6.71 2.17 6.78
N VAL A 75 -6.22 2.61 7.95
CA VAL A 75 -5.88 1.70 9.04
C VAL A 75 -7.11 1.04 9.65
N ASP A 76 -8.20 1.79 9.84
CA ASP A 76 -9.44 1.24 10.40
C ASP A 76 -10.08 0.23 9.44
N ARG A 77 -10.20 0.59 8.15
CA ARG A 77 -10.71 -0.33 7.12
C ARG A 77 -9.88 -1.59 7.00
N PHE A 78 -8.56 -1.45 7.06
CA PHE A 78 -7.65 -2.60 7.01
C PHE A 78 -7.87 -3.52 8.21
N ASN A 79 -7.92 -2.97 9.43
CA ASN A 79 -8.13 -3.74 10.65
C ASN A 79 -9.49 -4.46 10.65
N ALA A 80 -10.55 -3.79 10.20
CA ALA A 80 -11.88 -4.40 10.04
C ALA A 80 -11.87 -5.57 9.06
N CYS A 81 -11.21 -5.41 7.90
CA CYS A 81 -11.10 -6.46 6.88
C CYS A 81 -10.27 -7.67 7.36
N VAL A 82 -9.14 -7.43 8.03
CA VAL A 82 -8.33 -8.52 8.59
C VAL A 82 -9.09 -9.27 9.68
N THR A 83 -9.84 -8.55 10.51
CA THR A 83 -10.67 -9.15 11.56
C THR A 83 -11.77 -10.02 10.95
N SER A 84 -12.46 -9.56 9.91
CA SER A 84 -13.51 -10.35 9.26
C SER A 84 -12.97 -11.63 8.63
N ILE A 85 -11.79 -11.60 8.00
CA ILE A 85 -11.14 -12.78 7.42
C ILE A 85 -10.79 -13.81 8.49
N ARG A 86 -10.28 -13.37 9.65
CA ARG A 86 -9.89 -14.26 10.76
C ARG A 86 -11.07 -14.93 11.47
N LEU A 87 -12.27 -14.37 11.35
CA LEU A 87 -13.49 -14.89 11.99
C LEU A 87 -14.25 -15.91 11.14
N ILE A 88 -13.81 -16.19 9.90
CA ILE A 88 -14.36 -17.27 9.08
C ILE A 88 -13.72 -18.59 9.57
N PRO A 89 -14.50 -19.56 10.11
CA PRO A 89 -13.96 -20.87 10.44
C PRO A 89 -13.36 -21.47 9.18
N GLN A 90 -12.07 -21.82 9.22
CA GLN A 90 -11.49 -22.67 8.18
C GLN A 90 -12.16 -24.03 8.32
N ALA A 91 -13.11 -24.33 7.42
CA ALA A 91 -13.71 -25.66 7.29
C ALA A 91 -12.73 -26.62 6.63
#